data_AF-A0A1X0BXN8-F1
#
_entry.id   AF-A0A1X0BXN8-F1
#
_cell.length_a   1.000
_cell.length_b   1.000
_cell.length_c   1.000
_cell.angle_alpha   90.00
_cell.angle_beta   90.00
_cell.angle_gamma   90.00
#
_symmetry.space_group_name_H-M   'P 1'
#
loop_
_entity.id
_entity.type
_entity.pdbx_description
1 polymer ?
#
loop_
_entity_poly.entity_id
_entity_poly.type
_entity_poly.pdbx_seq_one_letter_code
_entity_poly.pdbx_strand_id
1 'polypeptide(L)'
;MAHKKGASSSRNGRDSAAQRLGVKRFGGQIVKAGEILVRQRGTHFHPGTNVGRGGDDTLFATAPGAVTFGSKRGRKTVSVLRPEA
;
A
#
# COMPACT_ATOMS: atom_id res chain seq x y z
N MET A 1 -6.62 -36.74 -47.13
CA MET A 1 -6.88 -35.86 -45.98
C MET A 1 -5.57 -35.29 -45.49
N ALA A 2 -5.35 -33.97 -45.62
CA ALA A 2 -4.09 -33.34 -45.23
C ALA A 2 -4.22 -32.80 -43.80
N HIS A 3 -3.65 -33.54 -42.83
CA HIS A 3 -3.46 -33.00 -41.49
C HIS A 3 -2.30 -31.99 -41.53
N LYS A 4 -2.62 -30.69 -41.49
CA LYS A 4 -1.73 -29.73 -40.85
C LYS A 4 -2.23 -29.53 -39.42
N LYS A 5 -1.47 -30.07 -38.47
CA LYS A 5 -1.49 -29.68 -37.04
C LYS A 5 -1.16 -28.18 -36.97
N GLY A 6 -2.17 -27.32 -37.06
CA GLY A 6 -2.00 -25.89 -37.30
C GLY A 6 -2.25 -25.05 -36.05
N ALA A 7 -1.18 -24.80 -35.31
CA ALA A 7 -0.89 -23.67 -34.42
C ALA A 7 -2.06 -22.95 -33.70
N SER A 8 -2.16 -23.17 -32.39
CA SER A 8 -2.90 -22.29 -31.48
C SER A 8 -2.22 -20.90 -31.44
N SER A 9 -2.93 -19.84 -31.80
CA SER A 9 -2.44 -18.46 -31.65
C SER A 9 -2.84 -17.91 -30.29
N SER A 10 -1.88 -17.59 -29.42
CA SER A 10 -2.18 -16.82 -28.21
C SER A 10 -2.32 -15.33 -28.57
N ARG A 11 -3.50 -14.74 -28.32
CA ARG A 11 -3.74 -13.28 -28.37
C ARG A 11 -3.45 -12.58 -27.04
N ASN A 12 -2.97 -13.35 -26.06
CA ASN A 12 -2.69 -12.91 -24.70
C ASN A 12 -1.19 -12.64 -24.55
N GLY A 13 -0.82 -11.37 -24.47
CA GLY A 13 0.56 -10.91 -24.27
C GLY A 13 0.65 -9.46 -23.77
N ARG A 14 -0.48 -8.88 -23.36
CA ARG A 14 -0.56 -7.53 -22.82
C ARG A 14 -0.70 -7.61 -21.32
N ASP A 15 0.23 -7.00 -20.61
CA ASP A 15 0.13 -6.70 -19.20
C ASP A 15 0.53 -5.25 -18.96
N SER A 16 0.01 -4.68 -17.88
CA SER A 16 0.33 -3.32 -17.46
C SER A 16 1.59 -3.30 -16.60
N ALA A 17 2.26 -2.14 -16.53
CA ALA A 17 3.44 -1.99 -15.70
C ALA A 17 3.09 -2.09 -14.20
N ALA A 18 4.00 -2.67 -13.41
CA ALA A 18 3.86 -2.75 -11.97
C ALA A 18 3.92 -1.35 -11.32
N GLN A 19 2.93 -1.04 -10.47
CA GLN A 19 2.76 0.30 -9.86
C GLN A 19 3.51 0.48 -8.54
N ARG A 20 4.32 -0.50 -8.12
CA ARG A 20 5.09 -0.49 -6.86
C ARG A 20 4.24 -0.13 -5.64
N LEU A 21 3.02 -0.66 -5.57
CA LEU A 21 2.14 -0.55 -4.40
C LEU A 21 2.75 -1.29 -3.19
N GLY A 22 2.17 -1.09 -2.01
CA GLY A 22 2.55 -1.75 -0.77
C GLY A 22 3.03 -0.80 0.32
N VAL A 23 3.35 -1.41 1.46
CA VAL A 23 3.89 -0.75 2.65
C VAL A 23 5.30 -0.22 2.37
N LYS A 24 5.56 1.01 2.78
CA LYS A 24 6.85 1.72 2.64
C LYS A 24 7.56 1.92 3.97
N ARG A 25 6.80 2.00 5.06
CA ARG A 25 7.31 2.08 6.43
C ARG A 25 6.63 1.01 7.28
N PHE A 26 7.44 0.22 7.97
CA PHE A 26 6.99 -0.88 8.81
C PHE A 26 6.88 -0.46 10.28
N GLY A 27 6.25 -1.30 11.10
CA GLY A 27 6.07 -1.01 12.52
C GLY A 27 7.39 -0.77 13.25
N GLY A 28 7.40 0.22 14.15
CA GLY A 28 8.57 0.62 14.94
C GLY A 28 9.54 1.58 14.22
N GLN A 29 9.37 1.83 12.92
CA GLN A 29 10.24 2.76 12.20
C GLN A 29 9.88 4.21 12.53
N ILE A 30 10.91 5.04 12.76
CA ILE A 30 10.75 6.48 12.94
C ILE A 30 10.53 7.13 11.58
N VAL A 31 9.47 7.95 11.51
CA VAL A 31 9.06 8.69 10.32
C VAL A 31 8.94 10.19 10.62
N LYS A 32 9.16 11.01 9.60
CA LYS A 32 8.94 12.46 9.64
C LYS A 32 7.51 12.80 9.25
N ALA A 33 7.07 14.02 9.57
CA ALA A 33 5.82 14.54 9.02
C ALA A 33 5.91 14.60 7.47
N GLY A 34 4.81 14.25 6.80
CA GLY A 34 4.69 14.18 5.35
C GLY A 34 5.20 12.87 4.71
N GLU A 35 5.79 11.97 5.48
CA GLU A 35 6.40 10.76 4.93
C GLU A 35 5.36 9.70 4.53
N ILE A 36 5.58 9.03 3.40
CA ILE A 36 4.65 8.03 2.86
C ILE A 36 4.80 6.72 3.63
N LEU A 37 3.68 6.22 4.16
CA LEU A 37 3.62 4.99 4.95
C LEU A 37 3.21 3.80 4.09
N VAL A 38 2.15 3.95 3.28
CA VAL A 38 1.58 2.88 2.45
C VAL A 38 1.06 3.46 1.15
N ARG A 39 1.48 2.91 0.00
CA ARG A 39 0.83 3.15 -1.29
C ARG A 39 -0.13 2.02 -1.58
N GLN A 40 -1.41 2.32 -1.78
CA GLN A 40 -2.44 1.30 -1.96
C GLN A 40 -3.44 1.72 -3.03
N ARG A 41 -4.32 0.79 -3.41
CA ARG A 41 -5.50 1.03 -4.24
C ARG A 41 -6.69 0.56 -3.45
N GLY A 42 -7.62 1.48 -3.14
CA GLY A 42 -8.59 1.27 -2.08
C GLY A 42 -7.95 1.30 -0.69
N THR A 43 -8.77 1.26 0.34
CA THR A 43 -8.34 1.33 1.74
C THR A 43 -8.21 -0.04 2.39
N HIS A 44 -7.15 -0.79 2.04
CA HIS A 44 -6.81 -2.01 2.78
C HIS A 44 -6.32 -1.66 4.20
N PHE A 45 -5.50 -0.61 4.30
CA PHE A 45 -5.16 0.05 5.55
C PHE A 45 -5.91 1.37 5.66
N HIS A 46 -6.40 1.66 6.87
CA HIS A 46 -7.13 2.87 7.19
C HIS A 46 -6.25 3.83 8.00
N PRO A 47 -6.45 5.15 7.86
CA PRO A 47 -5.75 6.13 8.67
C PRO A 47 -6.15 5.97 10.15
N GLY A 48 -5.16 5.93 11.02
CA GLY A 48 -5.28 6.00 12.47
C GLY A 48 -4.83 7.36 13.00
N THR A 49 -4.22 7.37 14.18
CA THR A 49 -3.73 8.61 14.81
C THR A 49 -2.53 9.16 14.04
N ASN A 50 -2.51 10.47 13.77
CA ASN A 50 -1.44 11.17 13.04
C ASN A 50 -1.13 10.62 11.63
N VAL A 51 -2.14 10.05 10.96
CA VAL A 51 -2.02 9.56 9.59
C VAL A 51 -3.13 10.15 8.74
N GLY A 52 -2.76 10.73 7.60
CA GLY A 52 -3.66 11.24 6.59
C GLY A 52 -3.84 10.26 5.44
N ARG A 53 -4.93 10.42 4.69
CA ARG A 53 -5.19 9.69 3.43
C ARG A 53 -5.16 10.68 2.26
N GLY A 54 -4.32 10.41 1.27
CA GLY A 54 -4.28 11.16 0.01
C GLY A 54 -5.46 10.82 -0.91
N GLY A 55 -5.63 11.58 -1.98
CA GLY A 55 -6.71 11.36 -2.97
C GLY A 55 -6.59 10.03 -3.71
N ASP A 56 -5.40 9.44 -3.75
CA ASP A 56 -5.10 8.15 -4.40
C ASP A 56 -5.09 6.96 -3.43
N ASP A 57 -5.64 7.14 -2.22
CA ASP A 57 -5.64 6.22 -1.06
C ASP A 57 -4.29 6.02 -0.36
N THR A 58 -3.22 6.70 -0.79
CA THR A 58 -1.92 6.64 -0.11
C THR A 58 -2.02 7.17 1.33
N LEU A 59 -1.43 6.44 2.28
CA LEU A 59 -1.33 6.88 3.67
C LEU A 59 0.00 7.59 3.92
N PHE A 60 -0.06 8.74 4.59
CA PHE A 60 1.11 9.54 4.94
C PHE A 60 1.05 10.02 6.40
N ALA A 61 2.21 10.24 7.01
CA ALA A 61 2.30 10.73 8.39
C ALA A 61 1.98 12.23 8.45
N THR A 62 1.15 12.67 9.39
CA THR A 62 0.89 14.11 9.62
C THR A 62 1.79 14.71 10.70
N ALA A 63 2.41 13.86 11.53
CA ALA A 63 3.34 14.25 12.58
C ALA A 63 4.52 13.27 12.62
N PRO A 64 5.71 13.68 13.11
CA PRO A 64 6.81 12.76 13.29
C PRO A 64 6.53 11.76 14.41
N GLY A 65 7.06 10.55 14.28
CA GLY A 65 6.94 9.52 15.32
C GLY A 65 7.27 8.11 14.85
N ALA A 66 6.91 7.10 15.62
CA ALA A 66 7.06 5.69 15.28
C ALA A 66 5.76 5.12 14.67
N VAL A 67 5.89 4.37 13.58
CA VAL A 67 4.75 3.72 12.91
C VAL A 67 4.25 2.53 13.73
N THR A 68 2.95 2.42 13.92
CA THR A 68 2.29 1.29 14.59
C THR A 68 1.12 0.80 13.73
N PHE A 69 1.08 -0.50 13.48
CA PHE A 69 -0.05 -1.16 12.83
C PHE A 69 -0.99 -1.71 13.89
N GLY A 70 -2.29 -1.56 13.69
CA GLY A 70 -3.30 -2.06 14.61
C GLY A 70 -4.58 -2.46 13.88
N SER A 71 -5.59 -2.82 14.67
CA SER A 71 -6.94 -3.09 14.17
C SER A 71 -7.94 -2.30 15.01
N LYS A 72 -8.87 -1.60 14.35
CA LYS A 72 -9.94 -0.86 15.00
C LYS A 72 -11.26 -1.19 14.31
N ARG A 73 -12.23 -1.71 15.07
CA ARG A 73 -13.57 -2.08 14.57
C ARG A 73 -13.51 -3.00 13.34
N GLY A 74 -12.63 -3.99 13.37
CA GLY A 74 -12.44 -4.96 12.27
C GLY A 74 -11.65 -4.43 11.07
N ARG A 75 -11.12 -3.20 11.11
CA ARG A 75 -10.32 -2.60 10.05
C ARG A 75 -8.86 -2.49 10.45
N LYS A 76 -7.94 -2.84 9.55
CA LYS A 76 -6.50 -2.61 9.74
C LYS A 76 -6.22 -1.10 9.68
N THR A 77 -5.56 -0.57 10.69
CA THR A 77 -5.25 0.86 10.83
C THR A 77 -3.75 1.08 10.97
N VAL A 78 -3.26 2.20 10.45
CA VAL A 78 -1.88 2.65 10.64
C VAL A 78 -1.90 3.95 11.43
N SER A 79 -1.15 3.99 12.52
CA SER A 79 -0.99 5.16 13.39
C SER A 79 0.48 5.54 13.50
N VAL A 80 0.76 6.81 13.72
CA VAL A 80 2.08 7.30 14.10
C VAL A 80 1.98 7.83 15.53
N LEU A 81 2.71 7.18 16.43
CA LEU A 81 2.77 7.53 17.85
C LEU A 81 4.06 8.28 18.13
N ARG A 82 4.07 9.20 19.08
CA ARG A 82 5.33 9.83 19.51
C ARG A 82 6.20 8.75 20.17
N PRO A 83 7.47 8.59 19.77
CA PRO A 83 8.39 7.79 20.54
C PRO A 83 8.52 8.42 21.93
N GLU A 84 8.42 7.60 22.98
CA GLU A 84 8.91 8.01 24.29
C GLU A 84 10.44 8.18 24.19
N ALA A 85 10.95 9.18 24.91
CA ALA A 85 12.17 9.95 24.63
C ALA A 85 13.43 9.16 24.23
#